data_AF-A0A379A8W5-F1
#
_entry.id   AF-A0A379A8W5-F1
#
_cell.length_a   1.000
_cell.length_b   1.000
_cell.length_c   1.000
_cell.angle_alpha   90.00
_cell.angle_beta   90.00
_cell.angle_gamma   90.00
#
_symmetry.space_group_name_H-M   'P 1'
#
loop_
_entity.id
_entity.type
_entity.pdbx_description
1 polymer ?
#
loop_
_entity_poly.entity_id
_entity_poly.type
_entity_poly.pdbx_seq_one_letter_code
_entity_poly.pdbx_strand_id
1 'polypeptide(L)'
;MSTPIRSAESLRISDEEYAQWQLGISQVSLPDAVFELIYQLRQQLESQPAAPYISDRRWKKAIHLLQASAFYSGRSAIAPIDLILLKDCLWHDVASMQLLEREIDQLMTQHAWQQQPMLLKLHQIKARRMALQQQQSIAQAITLEKHSGMFSRKPHYDLPESFTDEQLTLMLQKPLMLHDMQVTHLVIARDALNQWLQKGGEVRGKLNGIGFAQSLDLQVDAQHCLAIRDVSLQSSRLTLPGVSNSEPLPGEITEALDALESELRSQRHLFSQHQRCLFISDDWLARVETSLQDVAEQLKQARK
;
A
#
# COMPACT_ATOMS: atom_id res chain seq x y z
N MET A 1 -15.73 13.18 55.75
CA MET A 1 -14.31 13.09 56.17
C MET A 1 -13.71 11.91 55.43
N SER A 2 -12.96 12.16 54.36
CA SER A 2 -12.29 11.11 53.60
C SER A 2 -11.02 10.69 54.35
N THR A 3 -10.94 9.43 54.77
CA THR A 3 -9.72 8.83 55.32
C THR A 3 -8.59 9.01 54.31
N PRO A 4 -7.43 9.59 54.68
CA PRO A 4 -6.30 9.69 53.78
C PRO A 4 -5.85 8.28 53.42
N ILE A 5 -5.71 8.02 52.11
CA ILE A 5 -5.13 6.77 51.60
C ILE A 5 -3.70 6.71 52.15
N ARG A 6 -3.47 5.93 53.20
CA ARG A 6 -2.12 5.63 53.68
C ARG A 6 -1.50 4.69 52.65
N SER A 7 -0.57 5.20 51.84
CA SER A 7 0.27 4.36 51.00
C SER A 7 1.01 3.36 51.90
N ALA A 8 1.05 2.09 51.48
CA ALA A 8 1.84 1.08 52.16
C ALA A 8 3.30 1.57 52.28
N GLU A 9 3.93 1.36 53.44
CA GLU A 9 5.30 1.87 53.69
C GLU A 9 6.30 1.35 52.65
N SER A 10 6.09 0.14 52.13
CA SER A 10 6.91 -0.47 51.07
C SER A 10 6.82 0.21 49.70
N LEU A 11 5.87 1.12 49.49
CA LEU A 11 5.72 1.88 48.23
C LEU A 11 6.26 3.32 48.35
N ARG A 12 6.76 3.71 49.52
CA ARG A 12 7.32 5.04 49.73
C ARG A 12 8.74 5.09 49.20
N ILE A 13 9.00 6.09 48.38
CA ILE A 13 10.31 6.37 47.81
C ILE A 13 11.13 7.11 48.86
N SER A 14 12.30 6.59 49.20
CA SER A 14 13.27 7.24 50.09
C SER A 14 14.07 8.34 49.37
N ASP A 15 14.71 9.21 50.14
CA ASP A 15 15.58 10.27 49.59
C ASP A 15 16.78 9.69 48.80
N GLU A 16 17.31 8.55 49.26
CA GLU A 16 18.41 7.84 48.60
C GLU A 16 17.97 7.26 47.25
N GLU A 17 16.83 6.56 47.21
CA GLU A 17 16.24 6.05 45.96
C GLU A 17 15.94 7.18 44.98
N TYR A 18 15.33 8.26 45.45
CA TYR A 18 15.03 9.42 44.62
C TYR A 18 16.29 10.00 43.99
N ALA A 19 17.34 10.25 44.78
CA ALA A 19 18.60 10.78 44.29
C ALA A 19 19.27 9.82 43.28
N GLN A 20 19.25 8.51 43.55
CA GLN A 20 19.78 7.50 42.64
C GLN A 20 19.01 7.47 41.31
N TRP A 21 17.68 7.57 41.34
CA TRP A 21 16.86 7.56 40.15
C TRP A 21 17.05 8.81 39.30
N GLN A 22 17.29 9.99 39.89
CA GLN A 22 17.63 11.20 39.11
C GLN A 22 18.86 10.97 38.23
N LEU A 23 19.89 10.29 38.76
CA LEU A 23 21.07 9.92 37.99
C LEU A 23 20.73 8.87 36.92
N GLY A 24 19.97 7.82 37.27
CA GLY A 24 19.56 6.76 36.35
C GLY A 24 18.73 7.26 35.15
N ILE A 25 17.79 8.18 35.39
CA ILE A 25 16.98 8.82 34.34
C ILE A 25 17.87 9.51 33.31
N SER A 26 18.90 10.25 33.76
CA SER A 26 19.80 10.97 32.84
C SER A 26 20.62 10.05 31.93
N GLN A 27 20.77 8.77 32.30
CA GLN A 27 21.51 7.75 31.54
C GLN A 27 20.66 7.02 30.51
N VAL A 28 19.33 7.18 30.52
CA VAL A 28 18.46 6.60 29.49
C VAL A 28 18.79 7.20 28.13
N SER A 29 19.07 6.33 27.16
CA SER A 29 19.47 6.78 25.82
C SER A 29 18.30 7.29 25.00
N LEU A 30 18.59 8.18 24.04
CA LEU A 30 17.69 8.60 22.98
C LEU A 30 18.12 7.91 21.67
N PRO A 31 17.44 6.84 21.24
CA PRO A 31 17.76 6.19 19.97
C PRO A 31 17.52 7.11 18.77
N ASP A 32 18.32 6.96 17.72
CA ASP A 32 18.23 7.77 16.49
C ASP A 32 16.82 7.74 15.88
N ALA A 33 16.19 6.57 15.81
CA ALA A 33 14.82 6.44 15.30
C ALA A 33 13.79 7.27 16.09
N VAL A 34 14.00 7.45 17.40
CA VAL A 34 13.14 8.27 18.25
C VAL A 34 13.47 9.75 18.09
N PHE A 35 14.75 10.09 17.96
CA PHE A 35 15.19 11.44 17.64
C PHE A 35 14.58 11.93 16.31
N GLU A 36 14.60 11.10 15.27
CA GLU A 36 14.00 11.44 13.97
C GLU A 36 12.49 11.73 14.07
N LEU A 37 11.75 10.96 14.88
CA LEU A 37 10.33 11.25 15.13
C LEU A 37 10.11 12.59 15.84
N ILE A 38 10.95 12.90 16.83
CA ILE A 38 10.91 14.20 17.54
C ILE A 38 11.25 15.34 16.57
N TYR A 39 12.27 15.15 15.74
CA TYR A 39 12.69 16.14 14.76
C TYR A 39 11.61 16.38 13.69
N GLN A 40 11.00 15.31 13.18
CA GLN A 40 9.87 15.39 12.26
C GLN A 40 8.71 16.17 12.88
N LEU A 41 8.31 15.85 14.11
CA LEU A 41 7.25 16.57 14.82
C LEU A 41 7.59 18.04 14.98
N ARG A 42 8.83 18.37 15.36
CA ARG A 42 9.29 19.75 15.50
C ARG A 42 9.17 20.52 14.17
N GLN A 43 9.66 19.94 13.08
CA GLN A 43 9.56 20.56 11.75
C GLN A 43 8.10 20.76 11.30
N GLN A 44 7.25 19.75 11.57
CA GLN A 44 5.82 19.83 11.25
C GLN A 44 5.14 20.97 12.01
N LEU A 45 5.42 21.12 13.31
CA LEU A 45 4.92 22.23 14.12
C LEU A 45 5.46 23.58 13.63
N GLU A 46 6.75 23.71 13.37
CA GLU A 46 7.37 24.97 12.89
C GLU A 46 6.80 25.44 11.53
N SER A 47 6.32 24.50 10.70
CA SER A 47 5.71 24.80 9.40
C SER A 47 4.27 25.32 9.48
N GLN A 48 3.59 25.14 10.62
CA GLN A 48 2.18 25.48 10.78
C GLN A 48 2.02 26.88 11.41
N PRO A 49 1.34 27.84 10.75
CA PRO A 49 1.16 29.19 11.29
C PRO A 49 0.43 29.24 12.64
N ALA A 50 -0.42 28.24 12.92
CA ALA A 50 -1.22 28.15 14.14
C ALA A 50 -0.55 27.36 15.27
N ALA A 51 0.65 26.80 15.05
CA ALA A 51 1.34 26.02 16.06
C ALA A 51 1.98 26.92 17.13
N PRO A 52 2.04 26.44 18.39
CA PRO A 52 2.70 27.18 19.47
C PRO A 52 4.21 27.23 19.22
N TYR A 53 4.84 28.34 19.60
CA TYR A 53 6.30 28.38 19.67
C TYR A 53 6.79 27.49 20.84
N ILE A 54 7.67 26.54 20.53
CA ILE A 54 8.26 25.63 21.52
C ILE A 54 9.78 25.86 21.57
N SER A 55 10.23 26.51 22.63
CA SER A 55 11.66 26.76 22.85
C SER A 55 12.49 25.47 23.00
N ASP A 56 13.78 25.52 22.64
CA ASP A 56 14.73 24.41 22.86
C ASP A 56 14.80 23.98 24.34
N ARG A 57 14.61 24.92 25.27
CA ARG A 57 14.52 24.62 26.70
C ARG A 57 13.35 23.70 27.02
N ARG A 58 12.19 23.92 26.40
CA ARG A 58 10.98 23.10 26.58
C ARG A 58 11.20 21.71 25.98
N TRP A 59 11.78 21.62 24.78
CA TRP A 59 12.20 20.34 24.19
C TRP A 59 13.15 19.57 25.10
N LYS A 60 14.23 20.20 25.59
CA LYS A 60 15.19 19.54 26.51
C LYS A 60 14.52 19.00 27.78
N LYS A 61 13.58 19.74 28.36
CA LYS A 61 12.81 19.28 29.52
C LYS A 61 11.85 18.13 29.17
N ALA A 62 11.20 18.20 28.01
CA ALA A 62 10.32 17.14 27.54
C ALA A 62 11.12 15.83 27.34
N ILE A 63 12.31 15.87 26.74
CA ILE A 63 13.19 14.70 26.61
C ILE A 63 13.50 14.09 27.98
N HIS A 64 13.79 14.90 29.00
CA HIS A 64 14.03 14.38 30.34
C HIS A 64 12.79 13.68 30.95
N LEU A 65 11.58 14.16 30.65
CA LEU A 65 10.35 13.46 31.02
C LEU A 65 10.21 12.12 30.27
N LEU A 66 10.54 12.08 28.98
CA LEU A 66 10.53 10.84 28.20
C LEU A 66 11.54 9.81 28.75
N GLN A 67 12.74 10.28 29.13
CA GLN A 67 13.73 9.45 29.82
C GLN A 67 13.18 8.88 31.12
N ALA A 68 12.48 9.69 31.92
CA ALA A 68 11.86 9.23 33.16
C ALA A 68 10.77 8.19 32.91
N SER A 69 9.92 8.40 31.90
CA SER A 69 8.90 7.42 31.47
C SER A 69 9.52 6.07 31.13
N ALA A 70 10.59 6.07 30.33
CA ALA A 70 11.32 4.86 29.98
C ALA A 70 11.98 4.20 31.20
N PHE A 71 12.67 4.97 32.03
CA PHE A 71 13.33 4.49 33.25
C PHE A 71 12.36 3.77 34.18
N TYR A 72 11.24 4.42 34.53
CA TYR A 72 10.22 3.84 35.41
C TYR A 72 9.43 2.70 34.77
N SER A 73 9.48 2.57 33.45
CA SER A 73 8.97 1.41 32.72
C SER A 73 10.01 0.28 32.60
N GLY A 74 11.16 0.39 33.26
CA GLY A 74 12.22 -0.63 33.24
C GLY A 74 13.05 -0.66 31.94
N ARG A 75 13.02 0.41 31.15
CA ARG A 75 13.73 0.52 29.86
C ARG A 75 14.97 1.41 29.99
N SER A 76 16.04 1.04 29.30
CA SER A 76 17.29 1.82 29.24
C SER A 76 17.35 2.81 28.08
N ALA A 77 16.31 2.85 27.24
CA ALA A 77 16.18 3.73 26.09
C ALA A 77 14.74 4.25 25.96
N ILE A 78 14.59 5.49 25.49
CA ILE A 78 13.29 6.04 25.12
C ILE A 78 12.71 5.20 23.97
N ALA A 79 11.42 4.87 24.04
CA ALA A 79 10.71 4.20 22.96
C ALA A 79 9.74 5.18 22.27
N PRO A 80 9.32 4.90 21.02
CA PRO A 80 8.34 5.73 20.33
C PRO A 80 7.06 5.98 21.14
N ILE A 81 6.62 5.02 21.96
CA ILE A 81 5.40 5.18 22.78
C ILE A 81 5.48 6.32 23.80
N ASP A 82 6.68 6.66 24.28
CA ASP A 82 6.85 7.74 25.26
C ASP A 82 6.47 9.10 24.66
N LEU A 83 6.56 9.27 23.33
CA LEU A 83 6.30 10.53 22.64
C LEU A 83 4.85 10.98 22.79
N ILE A 84 3.93 10.09 23.17
CA ILE A 84 2.55 10.44 23.51
C ILE A 84 2.51 11.49 24.63
N LEU A 85 3.45 11.45 25.59
CA LEU A 85 3.52 12.40 26.71
C LEU A 85 3.78 13.84 26.26
N LEU A 86 4.28 14.05 25.04
CA LEU A 86 4.50 15.39 24.50
C LEU A 86 3.18 16.18 24.35
N LYS A 87 2.05 15.48 24.17
CA LYS A 87 0.71 16.11 24.12
C LYS A 87 0.39 16.88 25.40
N ASP A 88 0.99 16.53 26.53
CA ASP A 88 0.73 17.15 27.84
C ASP A 88 1.77 18.23 28.21
N CYS A 89 2.84 18.38 27.41
CA CYS A 89 4.00 19.20 27.77
C CYS A 89 4.21 20.42 26.86
N LEU A 90 3.72 20.35 25.62
CA LEU A 90 4.10 21.29 24.57
C LEU A 90 3.10 22.44 24.36
N TRP A 91 1.86 22.30 24.83
CA TRP A 91 0.81 23.32 24.66
C TRP A 91 0.92 24.45 25.70
N HIS A 92 0.18 25.53 25.48
CA HIS A 92 0.03 26.63 26.44
C HIS A 92 -1.40 27.22 26.49
N ASP A 93 -2.25 26.86 25.54
CA ASP A 93 -3.68 27.19 25.51
C ASP A 93 -4.50 26.03 24.91
N VAL A 94 -5.83 26.16 24.90
CA VAL A 94 -6.75 25.11 24.42
C VAL A 94 -6.56 24.82 22.92
N ALA A 95 -6.27 25.84 22.11
CA ALA A 95 -6.07 25.67 20.67
C ALA A 95 -4.81 24.85 20.37
N SER A 96 -3.69 25.19 21.00
CA SER A 96 -2.43 24.46 20.89
C SER A 96 -2.51 23.05 21.47
N MET A 97 -3.32 22.82 22.50
CA MET A 97 -3.59 21.48 23.05
C MET A 97 -4.24 20.58 22.00
N GLN A 98 -5.32 21.04 21.35
CA GLN A 98 -6.01 20.27 20.30
C GLN A 98 -5.13 20.01 19.09
N LEU A 99 -4.33 21.00 18.69
CA LEU A 99 -3.35 20.86 17.62
C LEU A 99 -2.35 19.76 17.98
N LEU A 100 -1.69 19.85 19.12
CA LEU A 100 -0.68 18.88 19.54
C LEU A 100 -1.25 17.47 19.70
N GLU A 101 -2.46 17.32 20.23
CA GLU A 101 -3.10 16.01 20.31
C GLU A 101 -3.25 15.37 18.92
N ARG A 102 -3.68 16.13 17.91
CA ARG A 102 -3.77 15.66 16.53
C ARG A 102 -2.41 15.36 15.91
N GLU A 103 -1.40 16.22 16.11
CA GLU A 103 -0.07 15.99 15.53
C GLU A 103 0.60 14.75 16.13
N ILE A 104 0.43 14.53 17.44
CA ILE A 104 0.90 13.31 18.11
C ILE A 104 0.12 12.10 17.61
N ASP A 105 -1.20 12.21 17.45
CA ASP A 105 -2.03 11.13 16.87
C ASP A 105 -1.52 10.70 15.49
N GLN A 106 -1.26 11.65 14.60
CA GLN A 106 -0.69 11.38 13.28
C GLN A 106 0.72 10.79 13.37
N LEU A 107 1.59 11.32 14.22
CA LEU A 107 2.94 10.78 14.41
C LEU A 107 2.89 9.31 14.86
N MET A 108 2.06 9.00 15.85
CA MET A 108 1.95 7.66 16.43
C MET A 108 1.30 6.65 15.48
N THR A 109 0.26 7.05 14.75
CA THR A 109 -0.51 6.16 13.87
C THR A 109 0.12 5.98 12.48
N GLN A 110 0.97 6.90 12.04
CA GLN A 110 1.54 6.89 10.69
C GLN A 110 3.06 6.67 10.64
N HIS A 111 3.83 7.11 11.64
CA HIS A 111 5.30 7.14 11.54
C HIS A 111 6.01 6.32 12.60
N ALA A 112 5.50 6.30 13.83
CA ALA A 112 6.18 5.72 14.99
C ALA A 112 6.57 4.24 14.82
N TRP A 113 5.81 3.47 14.03
CA TRP A 113 6.10 2.08 13.67
C TRP A 113 6.10 1.88 12.16
N GLN A 114 6.57 2.88 11.42
CA GLN A 114 6.73 2.87 9.97
C GLN A 114 5.45 2.54 9.17
N GLN A 115 4.26 2.83 9.71
CA GLN A 115 3.00 2.48 9.07
C GLN A 115 2.89 3.10 7.66
N GLN A 116 3.15 4.39 7.53
CA GLN A 116 3.10 5.14 6.27
C GLN A 116 4.21 4.71 5.29
N PRO A 117 5.50 4.60 5.68
CA PRO A 117 6.52 4.00 4.82
C PRO A 117 6.14 2.62 4.28
N MET A 118 5.55 1.75 5.11
CA MET A 118 5.10 0.43 4.68
C MET A 118 3.95 0.51 3.66
N LEU A 119 2.98 1.40 3.88
CA LEU A 119 1.89 1.64 2.92
C LEU A 119 2.42 2.15 1.57
N LEU A 120 3.39 3.07 1.59
CA LEU A 120 4.02 3.57 0.36
C LEU A 120 4.75 2.45 -0.41
N LYS A 121 5.51 1.60 0.29
CA LYS A 121 6.14 0.41 -0.31
C LYS A 121 5.08 -0.52 -0.89
N LEU A 122 3.97 -0.75 -0.19
CA LEU A 122 2.87 -1.58 -0.67
C LEU A 122 2.24 -1.02 -1.96
N HIS A 123 2.03 0.30 -2.03
CA HIS A 123 1.54 0.95 -3.25
C HIS A 123 2.49 0.79 -4.43
N GLN A 124 3.81 0.90 -4.20
CA GLN A 124 4.82 0.66 -5.23
C GLN A 124 4.80 -0.80 -5.71
N ILE A 125 4.68 -1.77 -4.80
CA ILE A 125 4.56 -3.19 -5.15
C ILE A 125 3.31 -3.45 -5.99
N LYS A 126 2.16 -2.88 -5.61
CA LYS A 126 0.90 -2.99 -6.37
C LYS A 126 1.05 -2.41 -7.79
N ALA A 127 1.65 -1.23 -7.91
CA ALA A 127 1.91 -0.60 -9.21
C ALA A 127 2.86 -1.45 -10.07
N ARG A 128 3.91 -2.02 -9.47
CA ARG A 128 4.85 -2.92 -10.14
C ARG A 128 4.19 -4.20 -10.62
N ARG A 129 3.34 -4.83 -9.79
CA ARG A 129 2.52 -6.01 -10.17
C ARG A 129 1.66 -5.70 -11.39
N MET A 130 0.98 -4.55 -11.39
CA MET A 130 0.14 -4.12 -12.51
C MET A 130 0.95 -3.90 -13.79
N ALA A 131 2.13 -3.28 -13.69
CA ALA A 131 3.02 -3.07 -14.83
C ALA A 131 3.52 -4.40 -15.42
N LEU A 132 3.93 -5.35 -14.58
CA LEU A 132 4.34 -6.69 -15.02
C LEU A 132 3.20 -7.43 -15.72
N GLN A 133 1.99 -7.39 -15.14
CA GLN A 133 0.80 -7.99 -15.75
C GLN A 133 0.49 -7.36 -17.12
N GLN A 134 0.64 -6.04 -17.26
CA GLN A 134 0.44 -5.36 -18.54
C GLN A 134 1.50 -5.75 -19.57
N GLN A 135 2.77 -5.88 -19.18
CA GLN A 135 3.85 -6.31 -20.06
C GLN A 135 3.64 -7.73 -20.57
N GLN A 136 3.26 -8.65 -19.68
CA GLN A 136 2.92 -10.04 -20.06
C GLN A 136 1.69 -10.09 -20.97
N SER A 137 0.65 -9.32 -20.65
CA SER A 137 -0.53 -9.15 -21.50
C SER A 137 -0.14 -8.71 -22.92
N ILE A 138 0.80 -7.77 -23.08
CA ILE A 138 1.27 -7.38 -24.42
C ILE A 138 2.05 -8.53 -25.08
N ALA A 139 3.00 -9.13 -24.35
CA ALA A 139 3.86 -10.19 -24.89
C ALA A 139 3.09 -11.43 -25.37
N GLN A 140 1.97 -11.74 -24.73
CA GLN A 140 1.10 -12.88 -25.05
C GLN A 140 0.04 -12.54 -26.11
N ALA A 141 -0.21 -11.25 -26.37
CA ALA A 141 -1.26 -10.82 -27.28
C ALA A 141 -0.86 -11.01 -28.75
N ILE A 142 -1.88 -11.17 -29.59
CA ILE A 142 -1.72 -11.22 -31.04
C ILE A 142 -1.38 -9.81 -31.51
N THR A 143 -0.09 -9.59 -31.76
CA THR A 143 0.44 -8.34 -32.32
C THR A 143 0.34 -8.39 -33.83
N LEU A 144 -0.27 -7.37 -34.42
CA LEU A 144 -0.49 -7.27 -35.86
C LEU A 144 0.64 -6.50 -36.53
N GLU A 145 0.99 -6.91 -37.75
CA GLU A 145 1.99 -6.21 -38.55
C GLU A 145 1.39 -4.96 -39.18
N LYS A 146 1.92 -3.79 -38.84
CA LYS A 146 1.40 -2.51 -39.31
C LYS A 146 2.05 -2.12 -40.64
N HIS A 147 1.25 -2.04 -41.69
CA HIS A 147 1.67 -1.51 -42.99
C HIS A 147 1.12 -0.11 -43.22
N SER A 148 2.04 0.86 -43.29
CA SER A 148 1.72 2.27 -43.57
C SER A 148 2.28 2.64 -44.95
N GLY A 149 1.42 2.62 -45.98
CA GLY A 149 1.79 3.13 -47.30
C GLY A 149 1.85 4.66 -47.31
N MET A 150 2.76 5.25 -48.11
CA MET A 150 3.00 6.70 -48.21
C MET A 150 1.76 7.58 -48.54
N PHE A 151 0.63 6.98 -48.94
CA PHE A 151 -0.59 7.68 -49.37
C PHE A 151 -1.89 7.23 -48.67
N SER A 152 -1.84 6.31 -47.71
CA SER A 152 -3.05 5.86 -47.00
C SER A 152 -3.31 6.70 -45.74
N ARG A 153 -4.54 7.23 -45.60
CA ARG A 153 -4.99 7.93 -44.39
C ARG A 153 -5.21 7.00 -43.19
N LYS A 154 -5.32 5.68 -43.40
CA LYS A 154 -5.48 4.69 -42.33
C LYS A 154 -4.40 3.61 -42.44
N PRO A 155 -3.74 3.23 -41.33
CA PRO A 155 -2.82 2.10 -41.32
C PRO A 155 -3.58 0.81 -41.65
N HIS A 156 -2.96 -0.05 -42.44
CA HIS A 156 -3.45 -1.41 -42.67
C HIS A 156 -2.70 -2.35 -41.73
N TYR A 157 -3.36 -3.43 -41.34
CA TYR A 157 -2.80 -4.44 -40.45
C TYR A 157 -2.90 -5.80 -41.13
N ASP A 158 -1.86 -6.62 -40.99
CA ASP A 158 -1.86 -7.99 -41.47
C ASP A 158 -1.73 -8.97 -40.29
N LEU A 159 -2.36 -10.14 -40.44
CA LEU A 159 -2.15 -11.25 -39.50
C LEU A 159 -0.72 -11.77 -39.65
N PRO A 160 -0.04 -12.14 -38.54
CA PRO A 160 1.27 -12.77 -38.61
C PRO A 160 1.28 -14.03 -39.47
N GLU A 161 2.40 -14.32 -40.14
CA GLU A 161 2.53 -15.49 -41.03
C GLU A 161 2.30 -16.84 -40.31
N SER A 162 2.43 -16.88 -38.98
CA SER A 162 2.17 -18.06 -38.16
C SER A 162 0.70 -18.49 -38.12
N PHE A 163 -0.24 -17.70 -38.62
CA PHE A 163 -1.67 -18.01 -38.65
C PHE A 163 -2.04 -18.69 -39.98
N THR A 164 -1.90 -20.01 -40.05
CA THR A 164 -2.17 -20.79 -41.27
C THR A 164 -3.57 -21.39 -41.35
N ASP A 165 -4.22 -21.62 -40.21
CA ASP A 165 -5.49 -22.37 -40.13
C ASP A 165 -6.68 -21.58 -40.74
N GLU A 166 -7.63 -22.30 -41.36
CA GLU A 166 -8.85 -21.71 -41.94
C GLU A 166 -9.77 -21.09 -40.88
N GLN A 167 -9.85 -21.73 -39.70
CA GLN A 167 -10.59 -21.24 -38.54
C GLN A 167 -9.64 -21.01 -37.37
N LEU A 168 -9.58 -19.76 -36.92
CA LEU A 168 -8.72 -19.32 -35.84
C LEU A 168 -9.49 -19.36 -34.53
N THR A 169 -8.96 -20.10 -33.56
CA THR A 169 -9.43 -20.04 -32.18
C THR A 169 -8.62 -19.00 -31.41
N LEU A 170 -9.26 -17.94 -30.95
CA LEU A 170 -8.63 -16.81 -30.27
C LEU A 170 -9.13 -16.75 -28.82
N MET A 171 -8.22 -16.84 -27.86
CA MET A 171 -8.55 -16.78 -26.43
C MET A 171 -8.63 -15.33 -25.96
N LEU A 172 -9.53 -15.02 -25.03
CA LEU A 172 -9.56 -13.72 -24.36
C LEU A 172 -8.63 -13.75 -23.15
N GLN A 173 -7.78 -12.73 -22.99
CA GLN A 173 -6.96 -12.58 -21.77
C GLN A 173 -7.82 -12.36 -20.53
N LYS A 174 -8.92 -11.62 -20.67
CA LYS A 174 -9.93 -11.41 -19.63
C LYS A 174 -11.30 -11.84 -20.19
N PRO A 175 -11.99 -12.80 -19.57
CA PRO A 175 -13.35 -13.16 -19.98
C PRO A 175 -14.27 -11.93 -19.98
N LEU A 176 -15.07 -11.78 -21.03
CA LEU A 176 -16.05 -10.70 -21.16
C LEU A 176 -17.47 -11.26 -21.25
N MET A 177 -18.45 -10.43 -20.88
CA MET A 177 -19.86 -10.73 -21.11
C MET A 177 -20.25 -10.24 -22.50
N LEU A 178 -20.41 -11.16 -23.45
CA LEU A 178 -20.83 -10.86 -24.81
C LEU A 178 -22.15 -11.57 -25.07
N HIS A 179 -23.17 -10.82 -25.50
CA HIS A 179 -24.51 -11.35 -25.78
C HIS A 179 -25.07 -12.18 -24.61
N ASP A 180 -25.01 -11.60 -23.40
CA ASP A 180 -25.45 -12.20 -22.13
C ASP A 180 -24.78 -13.54 -21.75
N MET A 181 -23.63 -13.84 -22.35
CA MET A 181 -22.83 -15.04 -22.05
C MET A 181 -21.40 -14.65 -21.67
N GLN A 182 -20.83 -15.37 -20.70
CA GLN A 182 -19.40 -15.27 -20.42
C GLN A 182 -18.59 -15.96 -21.52
N VAL A 183 -17.79 -15.18 -22.25
CA VAL A 183 -16.98 -15.66 -23.37
C VAL A 183 -15.52 -15.72 -22.96
N THR A 184 -14.90 -16.87 -23.22
CA THR A 184 -13.47 -17.13 -22.94
C THR A 184 -12.65 -17.24 -24.21
N HIS A 185 -13.28 -17.59 -25.33
CA HIS A 185 -12.63 -17.71 -26.63
C HIS A 185 -13.61 -17.47 -27.78
N LEU A 186 -13.05 -17.11 -28.93
CA LEU A 186 -13.75 -16.83 -30.17
C LEU A 186 -13.24 -17.78 -31.25
N VAL A 187 -14.12 -18.22 -32.15
CA VAL A 187 -13.72 -18.91 -33.37
C VAL A 187 -14.10 -18.05 -34.56
N ILE A 188 -13.11 -17.59 -35.32
CA ILE A 188 -13.27 -16.66 -36.44
C ILE A 188 -12.63 -17.27 -37.69
N ALA A 189 -13.30 -17.18 -38.83
CA ALA A 189 -12.71 -17.57 -40.11
C ALA A 189 -11.56 -16.62 -40.47
N ARG A 190 -10.41 -17.17 -40.87
CA ARG A 190 -9.20 -16.39 -41.20
C ARG A 190 -9.47 -15.34 -42.27
N ASP A 191 -10.17 -15.71 -43.34
CA ASP A 191 -10.49 -14.81 -44.44
C ASP A 191 -11.35 -13.63 -44.00
N ALA A 192 -12.31 -13.88 -43.11
CA ALA A 192 -13.16 -12.82 -42.56
C ALA A 192 -12.36 -11.85 -41.68
N LEU A 193 -11.43 -12.37 -40.86
CA LEU A 193 -10.57 -11.54 -40.02
C LEU A 193 -9.58 -10.71 -40.87
N ASN A 194 -8.97 -11.30 -41.89
CA ASN A 194 -8.10 -10.59 -42.83
C ASN A 194 -8.85 -9.49 -43.59
N GLN A 195 -10.07 -9.79 -44.08
CA GLN A 195 -10.89 -8.81 -44.77
C GLN A 195 -11.25 -7.64 -43.85
N TRP A 196 -11.56 -7.91 -42.58
CA TRP A 196 -11.83 -6.88 -41.58
C TRP A 196 -10.59 -6.03 -41.27
N LEU A 197 -9.41 -6.62 -41.13
CA LEU A 197 -8.16 -5.87 -40.89
C LEU A 197 -7.80 -4.93 -42.06
N GLN A 198 -8.08 -5.35 -43.30
CA GLN A 198 -7.79 -4.56 -44.49
C GLN A 198 -8.83 -3.50 -44.81
N LYS A 199 -10.13 -3.83 -44.74
CA LYS A 199 -11.23 -2.98 -45.22
C LYS A 199 -12.11 -2.41 -44.10
N GLY A 200 -11.95 -2.89 -42.87
CA GLY A 200 -12.87 -2.63 -41.76
C GLY A 200 -14.24 -3.28 -41.97
N GLY A 201 -15.24 -2.80 -41.23
CA GLY A 201 -16.62 -3.27 -41.29
C GLY A 201 -17.00 -4.17 -40.13
N GLU A 202 -18.02 -5.00 -40.32
CA GLU A 202 -18.45 -6.00 -39.34
C GLU A 202 -17.69 -7.31 -39.53
N VAL A 203 -17.24 -7.89 -38.43
CA VAL A 203 -16.66 -9.24 -38.39
C VAL A 203 -17.56 -10.12 -37.54
N ARG A 204 -17.75 -11.37 -37.99
CA ARG A 204 -18.58 -12.35 -37.29
C ARG A 204 -17.75 -13.54 -36.85
N GLY A 205 -18.05 -14.05 -35.66
CA GLY A 205 -17.39 -15.22 -35.11
C GLY A 205 -18.27 -15.96 -34.12
N LYS A 206 -17.94 -17.22 -33.85
CA LYS A 206 -18.65 -18.03 -32.85
C LYS A 206 -18.10 -17.73 -31.47
N LEU A 207 -18.99 -17.57 -30.50
CA LEU A 207 -18.65 -17.38 -29.10
C LEU A 207 -18.47 -18.76 -28.45
N ASN A 208 -17.35 -18.97 -27.74
CA ASN A 208 -17.00 -20.26 -27.12
C ASN A 208 -17.07 -21.46 -28.11
N GLY A 209 -16.84 -21.21 -29.41
CA GLY A 209 -16.86 -22.24 -30.47
C GLY A 209 -18.24 -22.82 -30.81
N ILE A 210 -19.31 -22.39 -30.14
CA ILE A 210 -20.67 -22.94 -30.28
C ILE A 210 -21.63 -21.95 -30.93
N GLY A 211 -22.73 -22.48 -31.49
CA GLY A 211 -23.82 -21.68 -32.06
C GLY A 211 -23.51 -21.01 -33.40
N PHE A 212 -24.31 -19.99 -33.72
CA PHE A 212 -24.18 -19.19 -34.95
C PHE A 212 -23.11 -18.11 -34.79
N ALA A 213 -22.52 -17.70 -35.91
CA ALA A 213 -21.55 -16.60 -35.92
C ALA A 213 -22.27 -15.27 -35.60
N GLN A 214 -21.87 -14.64 -34.50
CA GLN A 214 -22.42 -13.37 -34.02
C GLN A 214 -21.52 -12.21 -34.40
N SER A 215 -22.07 -10.99 -34.44
CA SER A 215 -21.29 -9.78 -34.68
C SER A 215 -20.35 -9.50 -33.49
N LEU A 216 -19.09 -9.19 -33.78
CA LEU A 216 -18.03 -8.94 -32.81
C LEU A 216 -17.52 -7.50 -32.95
N ASP A 217 -17.41 -6.79 -31.83
CA ASP A 217 -16.78 -5.47 -31.76
C ASP A 217 -15.26 -5.63 -31.55
N LEU A 218 -14.56 -5.98 -32.64
CA LEU A 218 -13.10 -6.07 -32.64
C LEU A 218 -12.47 -4.69 -32.81
N GLN A 219 -11.28 -4.51 -32.22
CA GLN A 219 -10.47 -3.32 -32.37
C GLN A 219 -8.98 -3.69 -32.38
N VAL A 220 -8.17 -2.81 -32.99
CA VAL A 220 -6.71 -2.84 -32.85
C VAL A 220 -6.34 -1.78 -31.83
N ASP A 221 -5.69 -2.18 -30.74
CA ASP A 221 -5.33 -1.25 -29.66
C ASP A 221 -4.12 -0.37 -30.02
N ALA A 222 -3.74 0.54 -29.10
CA ALA A 222 -2.63 1.46 -29.31
C ALA A 222 -1.26 0.76 -29.43
N GLN A 223 -1.15 -0.50 -28.99
CA GLN A 223 0.03 -1.35 -29.09
C GLN A 223 -0.04 -2.32 -30.30
N HIS A 224 -0.96 -2.08 -31.24
CA HIS A 224 -1.18 -2.93 -32.42
C HIS A 224 -1.62 -4.36 -32.09
N CYS A 225 -2.17 -4.58 -30.90
CA CYS A 225 -2.71 -5.86 -30.49
C CYS A 225 -4.19 -5.98 -30.87
N LEU A 226 -4.60 -7.17 -31.28
CA LEU A 226 -6.00 -7.47 -31.54
C LEU A 226 -6.77 -7.60 -30.21
N ALA A 227 -7.87 -6.86 -30.08
CA ALA A 227 -8.72 -6.88 -28.90
C ALA A 227 -10.21 -6.92 -29.27
N ILE A 228 -11.03 -7.41 -28.34
CA ILE A 228 -12.49 -7.39 -28.43
C ILE A 228 -13.06 -6.52 -27.31
N ARG A 229 -14.19 -5.87 -27.59
CA ARG A 229 -14.90 -5.03 -26.65
C ARG A 229 -16.32 -5.54 -26.37
N ASP A 230 -16.80 -5.33 -25.15
CA ASP A 230 -18.20 -5.60 -24.77
C ASP A 230 -19.09 -4.36 -24.87
N VAL A 231 -20.39 -4.53 -24.57
CA VAL A 231 -21.38 -3.44 -24.57
C VAL A 231 -21.12 -2.36 -23.51
N SER A 232 -20.30 -2.65 -22.51
CA SER A 232 -19.86 -1.73 -21.46
C SER A 232 -18.51 -1.07 -21.78
N LEU A 233 -18.02 -1.23 -23.01
CA LEU A 233 -16.72 -0.76 -23.49
C LEU A 233 -15.50 -1.38 -22.78
N GLN A 234 -15.67 -2.47 -22.04
CA GLN A 234 -14.55 -3.24 -21.49
C GLN A 234 -13.84 -3.96 -22.62
N SER A 235 -12.51 -3.88 -22.66
CA SER A 235 -11.70 -4.47 -23.71
C SER A 235 -10.88 -5.65 -23.18
N SER A 236 -10.78 -6.72 -23.97
CA SER A 236 -9.85 -7.83 -23.73
C SER A 236 -9.01 -8.06 -24.97
N ARG A 237 -7.69 -8.13 -24.79
CA ARG A 237 -6.78 -8.59 -25.86
C ARG A 237 -7.00 -10.06 -26.15
N LEU A 238 -6.72 -10.43 -27.40
CA LEU A 238 -6.80 -11.79 -27.89
C LEU A 238 -5.42 -12.45 -27.91
N THR A 239 -5.37 -13.74 -27.55
CA THR A 239 -4.16 -14.57 -27.56
C THR A 239 -4.41 -15.88 -28.32
N LEU A 240 -3.33 -16.59 -28.63
CA LEU A 240 -3.41 -17.93 -29.21
C LEU A 240 -3.70 -19.01 -28.14
N PRO A 241 -4.30 -20.15 -28.50
CA PRO A 241 -4.50 -21.28 -27.59
C PRO A 241 -3.16 -21.81 -27.07
N GLY A 242 -3.11 -22.21 -25.79
CA GLY A 242 -1.90 -22.74 -25.14
C GLY A 242 -1.13 -21.71 -24.32
N VAL A 243 -1.42 -20.42 -24.48
CA VAL A 243 -0.93 -19.36 -23.60
C VAL A 243 -1.85 -19.29 -22.37
N SER A 244 -1.41 -19.89 -21.27
CA SER A 244 -2.25 -20.04 -20.06
C SER A 244 -2.32 -18.73 -19.28
N ASN A 245 -3.54 -18.25 -18.99
CA ASN A 245 -3.81 -17.01 -18.23
C ASN A 245 -3.65 -17.16 -16.69
N SER A 246 -3.38 -18.36 -16.17
CA SER A 246 -3.21 -18.59 -14.73
C SER A 246 -1.74 -18.49 -14.34
N GLU A 247 -1.19 -17.29 -14.35
CA GLU A 247 0.17 -17.10 -13.84
C GLU A 247 0.19 -16.93 -12.32
N PRO A 248 1.07 -17.65 -11.61
CA PRO A 248 1.36 -17.38 -10.21
C PRO A 248 1.92 -15.97 -10.04
N LEU A 249 1.77 -15.39 -8.85
CA LEU A 249 2.38 -14.11 -8.50
C LEU A 249 3.87 -14.11 -8.90
N PRO A 250 4.35 -13.11 -9.66
CA PRO A 250 5.76 -13.03 -10.02
C PRO A 250 6.65 -13.13 -8.78
N GLY A 251 7.77 -13.87 -8.89
CA GLY A 251 8.69 -14.10 -7.76
C GLY A 251 9.13 -12.81 -7.08
N GLU A 252 9.50 -11.79 -7.88
CA GLU A 252 9.86 -10.44 -7.43
C GLU A 252 8.78 -9.82 -6.52
N ILE A 253 7.49 -9.97 -6.88
CA ILE A 253 6.38 -9.41 -6.09
C ILE A 253 6.18 -10.19 -4.80
N THR A 254 6.32 -11.51 -4.85
CA THR A 254 6.18 -12.38 -3.68
C THR A 254 7.27 -12.07 -2.65
N GLU A 255 8.53 -12.00 -3.09
CA GLU A 255 9.67 -11.64 -2.25
C GLU A 255 9.51 -10.24 -1.62
N ALA A 256 9.05 -9.26 -2.40
CA ALA A 256 8.82 -7.91 -1.89
C ALA A 256 7.70 -7.86 -0.84
N LEU A 257 6.61 -8.63 -1.03
CA LEU A 257 5.53 -8.74 -0.05
C LEU A 257 5.96 -9.48 1.22
N ASP A 258 6.78 -10.54 1.10
CA ASP A 258 7.34 -11.28 2.23
C ASP A 258 8.27 -10.38 3.07
N ALA A 259 9.12 -9.59 2.41
CA ALA A 259 9.98 -8.62 3.08
C ALA A 259 9.16 -7.56 3.85
N LEU A 260 8.09 -7.04 3.23
CA LEU A 260 7.20 -6.07 3.86
C LEU A 260 6.44 -6.67 5.06
N GLU A 261 6.02 -7.93 4.96
CA GLU A 261 5.37 -8.64 6.05
C GLU A 261 6.33 -8.89 7.23
N SER A 262 7.59 -9.23 6.93
CA SER A 262 8.63 -9.36 7.95
C SER A 262 8.88 -8.03 8.67
N GLU A 263 8.92 -6.91 7.95
CA GLU A 263 9.04 -5.58 8.54
C GLU A 263 7.86 -5.28 9.49
N LEU A 264 6.62 -5.52 9.03
CA LEU A 264 5.43 -5.31 9.85
C LEU A 264 5.44 -6.15 11.14
N ARG A 265 5.87 -7.42 11.05
CA ARG A 265 6.01 -8.30 12.22
C ARG A 265 7.05 -7.75 13.20
N SER A 266 8.20 -7.27 12.70
CA SER A 266 9.24 -6.63 13.51
C SER A 266 8.70 -5.39 14.24
N GLN A 267 7.99 -4.51 13.54
CA GLN A 267 7.39 -3.30 14.10
C GLN A 267 6.33 -3.61 15.17
N ARG A 268 5.44 -4.59 14.93
CA ARG A 268 4.47 -5.06 15.92
C ARG A 268 5.14 -5.67 17.14
N HIS A 269 6.24 -6.40 16.95
CA HIS A 269 7.00 -6.94 18.08
C HIS A 269 7.56 -5.81 18.94
N LEU A 270 8.19 -4.80 18.34
CA LEU A 270 8.68 -3.62 19.06
C LEU A 270 7.56 -2.88 19.80
N PHE A 271 6.40 -2.71 19.19
CA PHE A 271 5.23 -2.12 19.86
C PHE A 271 4.80 -2.94 21.08
N SER A 272 4.65 -4.26 20.91
CA SER A 272 4.21 -5.17 21.97
C SER A 272 5.14 -5.21 23.18
N GLN A 273 6.45 -4.99 22.98
CA GLN A 273 7.43 -4.91 24.06
C GLN A 273 7.28 -3.63 24.88
N HIS A 274 6.84 -2.54 24.26
CA HIS A 274 6.79 -1.20 24.87
C HIS A 274 5.39 -0.79 25.38
N GLN A 275 4.34 -1.54 25.06
CA GLN A 275 2.96 -1.24 25.47
C GLN A 275 2.75 -1.17 26.99
N ARG A 276 3.60 -1.85 27.77
CA ARG A 276 3.55 -1.82 29.23
C ARG A 276 4.20 -0.54 29.75
N CYS A 277 3.48 0.57 29.65
CA CYS A 277 3.90 1.87 30.14
C CYS A 277 2.79 2.47 31.01
N LEU A 278 3.07 2.67 32.31
CA LEU A 278 2.09 3.20 33.27
C LEU A 278 1.57 4.59 32.90
N PHE A 279 2.37 5.36 32.16
CA PHE A 279 2.10 6.76 31.86
C PHE A 279 1.26 6.96 30.59
N ILE A 280 0.93 5.89 29.86
CA ILE A 280 0.23 5.93 28.58
C ILE A 280 -1.13 5.26 28.73
N SER A 281 -2.19 5.91 28.23
CA SER A 281 -3.54 5.33 28.29
C SER A 281 -3.77 4.28 27.20
N ASP A 282 -4.63 3.31 27.51
CA ASP A 282 -4.99 2.22 26.61
C ASP A 282 -5.61 2.71 25.29
N ASP A 283 -6.31 3.85 25.30
CA ASP A 283 -6.90 4.45 24.10
C ASP A 283 -5.84 4.79 23.03
N TRP A 284 -4.64 5.20 23.44
CA TRP A 284 -3.53 5.45 22.52
C TRP A 284 -2.95 4.14 21.98
N LEU A 285 -2.83 3.12 22.84
CA LEU A 285 -2.37 1.80 22.42
C LEU A 285 -3.33 1.19 21.38
N ALA A 286 -4.64 1.32 21.60
CA ALA A 286 -5.65 0.82 20.67
C ALA A 286 -5.57 1.51 19.29
N ARG A 287 -5.33 2.82 19.25
CA ARG A 287 -5.18 3.58 17.98
C ARG A 287 -3.96 3.13 17.18
N VAL A 288 -2.83 2.93 17.85
CA VAL A 288 -1.60 2.41 17.23
C VAL A 288 -1.80 1.00 16.70
N GLU A 289 -2.41 0.12 17.49
CA GLU A 289 -2.69 -1.27 17.06
C GLU A 289 -3.62 -1.30 15.85
N THR A 290 -4.65 -0.44 15.85
CA THR A 290 -5.58 -0.31 14.72
C THR A 290 -4.82 0.12 13.45
N SER A 291 -3.92 1.10 13.54
CA SER A 291 -3.18 1.54 12.35
C SER A 291 -2.21 0.46 11.82
N LEU A 292 -1.59 -0.33 12.71
CA LEU A 292 -0.79 -1.50 12.32
C LEU A 292 -1.66 -2.63 11.75
N GLN A 293 -2.92 -2.74 12.18
CA GLN A 293 -3.89 -3.68 11.64
C GLN A 293 -4.34 -3.31 10.23
N ASP A 294 -4.57 -2.03 9.96
CA ASP A 294 -4.91 -1.55 8.62
C ASP A 294 -3.80 -1.89 7.60
N VAL A 295 -2.52 -1.75 7.98
CA VAL A 295 -1.39 -2.15 7.12
C VAL A 295 -1.43 -3.66 6.83
N ALA A 296 -1.69 -4.49 7.85
CA ALA A 296 -1.78 -5.94 7.68
C ALA A 296 -2.93 -6.34 6.75
N GLU A 297 -4.09 -5.70 6.88
CA GLU A 297 -5.25 -5.97 6.03
C GLU A 297 -4.99 -5.61 4.57
N GLN A 298 -4.38 -4.45 4.33
CA GLN A 298 -4.00 -4.05 2.97
C GLN A 298 -2.95 -4.97 2.35
N LEU A 299 -1.99 -5.46 3.14
CA LEU A 299 -0.99 -6.44 2.70
C LEU A 299 -1.65 -7.78 2.36
N LYS A 300 -2.56 -8.26 3.21
CA LYS A 300 -3.36 -9.47 2.97
C LYS A 300 -4.20 -9.37 1.70
N GLN A 301 -4.79 -8.20 1.44
CA GLN A 301 -5.51 -7.94 0.19
C GLN A 301 -4.59 -7.94 -1.03
N ALA A 302 -3.35 -7.45 -0.91
CA ALA A 302 -2.40 -7.40 -2.01
C ALA A 302 -1.87 -8.78 -2.45
N ARG A 303 -1.94 -9.78 -1.55
CA ARG A 303 -1.62 -11.19 -1.84
C ARG A 303 -2.74 -11.94 -2.54
N LYS A 304 -3.97 -11.42 -2.51
CA LYS A 304 -5.09 -11.98 -3.29
C LYS A 304 -4.93 -11.61 -4.77
#